data_AF-A0A9C8JAN9-F1
#
_entry.id   AF-A0A9C8JAN9-F1
#
_cell.length_a   1.000
_cell.length_b   1.000
_cell.length_c   1.000
_cell.angle_alpha   90.00
_cell.angle_beta   90.00
_cell.angle_gamma   90.00
#
_symmetry.space_group_name_H-M   'P 1'
#
loop_
_entity.id
_entity.type
_entity.pdbx_description
1 polymer ?
#
loop_
_entity_poly.entity_id
_entity_poly.type
_entity_poly.pdbx_seq_one_letter_code
_entity_poly.pdbx_strand_id
1 'polypeptide(L)' 'FEEAVAHEAARQKVDGVVCGHIHRAEITRLHDIDYFNCGDWVESCTALIERPDGSMEILKWTDLVNNTNELAKVA' A
#
# COMPACT_ATOMS: atom_id res chain seq x y z
N PHE A 1 15.88 1.06 3.38
CA PHE A 1 15.55 0.02 2.37
C PHE A 1 14.87 0.68 1.19
N GLU A 2 13.86 1.49 1.49
CA GLU A 2 13.05 2.32 0.60
C GLU A 2 13.90 3.05 -0.46
N GLU A 3 14.92 3.81 -0.03
CA GLU A 3 15.81 4.54 -0.93
C GLU A 3 16.54 3.66 -1.95
N ALA A 4 16.98 2.47 -1.54
CA ALA A 4 17.70 1.57 -2.43
C ALA A 4 16.77 1.01 -3.52
N VAL A 5 15.54 0.68 -3.15
CA VAL A 5 14.52 0.16 -4.07
C VAL A 5 14.04 1.26 -5.03
N ALA A 6 13.78 2.48 -4.52
CA ALA A 6 13.42 3.62 -5.34
C ALA A 6 14.54 4.01 -6.32
N HIS A 7 15.80 4.00 -5.87
CA HIS A 7 16.94 4.26 -6.74
C HIS A 7 17.08 3.21 -7.86
N GLU A 8 16.83 1.92 -7.57
CA GLU A 8 16.85 0.89 -8.61
C GLU A 8 15.68 1.05 -9.59
N ALA A 9 14.48 1.40 -9.11
CA ALA A 9 13.34 1.72 -9.99
C ALA A 9 13.66 2.89 -10.94
N ALA A 10 14.29 3.95 -10.43
CA ALA A 10 14.76 5.06 -11.25
C ALA A 10 15.79 4.62 -12.29
N ARG A 11 16.76 3.76 -11.92
CA ARG A 11 17.73 3.18 -12.88
C ARG A 11 17.05 2.36 -13.97
N GLN A 12 15.99 1.64 -13.63
CA GLN A 12 15.18 0.83 -14.56
C GLN A 12 14.25 1.68 -15.44
N LYS A 13 14.11 2.99 -15.14
CA LYS A 13 13.25 3.94 -15.87
C LYS A 13 11.78 3.52 -15.86
N VAL A 14 11.30 3.05 -14.71
CA VAL A 14 9.88 2.78 -14.44
C VAL A 14 9.27 3.92 -13.62
N ASP A 15 7.96 4.04 -13.61
CA ASP A 15 7.25 5.11 -12.91
C ASP A 15 7.13 4.86 -11.40
N GLY A 16 7.17 3.60 -10.98
CA GLY A 16 6.93 3.21 -9.59
C GLY A 16 7.43 1.81 -9.26
N VAL A 17 7.36 1.47 -7.97
CA VAL A 17 7.75 0.16 -7.43
C VAL A 17 6.80 -0.31 -6.34
N VAL A 18 6.41 -1.58 -6.42
CA VAL A 18 5.65 -2.29 -5.38
C VAL A 18 6.58 -3.25 -4.66
N CYS A 19 6.73 -3.11 -3.35
CA CYS A 19 7.61 -3.94 -2.52
C CYS A 19 6.99 -4.30 -1.15
N GLY A 20 7.79 -4.95 -0.30
CA GLY A 20 7.40 -5.36 1.05
C GLY A 20 8.62 -5.44 1.97
N HIS A 21 8.79 -6.57 2.65
CA HIS A 21 9.96 -6.91 3.49
C HIS A 21 10.06 -6.20 4.85
N ILE A 22 9.76 -4.90 4.95
CA ILE A 22 9.92 -4.12 6.20
C ILE A 22 8.65 -4.00 7.06
N HIS A 23 7.56 -4.65 6.65
CA HIS A 23 6.28 -4.74 7.38
C HIS A 23 5.63 -3.38 7.71
N ARG A 24 5.88 -2.35 6.90
CA ARG A 24 5.28 -1.02 7.05
C ARG A 24 4.50 -0.65 5.80
N ALA A 25 3.17 -0.70 5.85
CA ALA A 25 2.35 -0.27 4.74
C ALA A 25 2.57 1.22 4.45
N GLU A 26 2.90 1.57 3.20
CA GLU A 26 3.20 2.95 2.83
C GLU A 26 2.93 3.22 1.34
N ILE A 27 2.34 4.38 1.05
CA ILE A 27 2.27 4.96 -0.30
C ILE A 27 2.92 6.33 -0.21
N THR A 28 4.03 6.52 -0.92
CA THR A 28 4.73 7.80 -0.95
C THR A 28 5.45 7.99 -2.29
N ARG A 29 6.12 9.12 -2.47
CA ARG A 29 6.94 9.41 -3.64
C ARG A 29 8.37 9.68 -3.22
N LEU A 30 9.31 8.95 -3.81
CA LEU A 30 10.75 9.06 -3.52
C LEU A 30 11.50 9.34 -4.81
N HIS A 31 12.17 10.49 -4.92
CA HIS A 31 13.01 10.83 -6.08
C HIS A 31 12.30 10.64 -7.44
N ASP A 32 11.04 11.09 -7.52
CA ASP A 32 10.15 10.94 -8.68
C ASP A 32 9.64 9.53 -9.00
N ILE A 33 9.89 8.57 -8.11
CA ILE A 33 9.33 7.20 -8.19
C ILE A 33 8.16 7.09 -7.22
N ASP A 34 7.04 6.57 -7.71
CA ASP A 34 5.94 6.18 -6.84
C ASP A 34 6.33 4.90 -6.08
N TYR A 35 6.35 5.00 -4.75
CA TYR A 35 6.78 3.95 -3.87
C TYR A 35 5.59 3.38 -3.12
N PHE A 36 5.32 2.09 -3.34
CA PHE A 36 4.25 1.36 -2.68
C PHE A 36 4.84 0.19 -1.89
N ASN A 37 4.71 0.25 -0.57
CA ASN A 37 5.14 -0.83 0.30
C ASN A 37 3.94 -1.52 0.93
N CYS A 38 3.88 -2.84 0.78
CA CYS A 38 2.95 -3.68 1.50
C CYS A 38 3.33 -3.72 2.99
N GLY A 39 2.31 -3.69 3.85
CA GLY A 39 2.49 -4.07 5.24
C GLY A 39 2.49 -5.58 5.39
N ASP A 40 1.93 -6.04 6.49
CA ASP A 40 1.95 -7.44 6.88
C ASP A 40 0.57 -7.88 7.40
N TRP A 41 0.40 -9.18 7.62
CA TRP A 41 -0.86 -9.77 8.07
C TRP A 41 -0.85 -10.24 9.52
N VAL A 42 0.18 -9.87 10.27
CA VAL A 42 0.36 -10.26 11.67
C VAL A 42 0.10 -9.06 12.59
N GLU A 43 0.71 -7.92 12.30
CA GLU A 43 0.67 -6.71 13.11
C GLU A 43 -0.30 -5.67 12.53
N SER A 44 -0.19 -5.39 11.22
CA SER A 44 -0.98 -4.32 10.60
C SER A 44 -2.26 -4.79 9.91
N CYS A 45 -2.30 -6.06 9.45
CA CYS A 45 -3.40 -6.63 8.65
C CYS A 45 -3.84 -5.71 7.50
N THR A 46 -2.87 -5.30 6.70
CA THR A 46 -3.07 -4.39 5.57
C THR A 46 -2.98 -5.11 4.22
N ALA A 47 -3.64 -4.53 3.22
CA ALA A 47 -3.56 -4.94 1.83
C ALA A 47 -3.35 -3.71 0.95
N LEU A 48 -2.32 -3.73 0.11
CA LEU A 48 -2.14 -2.75 -0.97
C LEU A 48 -2.98 -3.21 -2.16
N ILE A 49 -3.84 -2.33 -2.67
CA ILE A 49 -4.73 -2.60 -3.80
C ILE A 49 -4.54 -1.56 -4.90
N GLU A 50 -4.72 -2.01 -6.14
CA GLU A 50 -4.90 -1.14 -7.30
C GLU A 50 -6.38 -1.15 -7.69
N ARG A 51 -6.96 0.04 -7.86
CA ARG A 51 -8.34 0.21 -8.30
C ARG A 51 -8.42 0.16 -9.84
N PRO A 52 -9.60 -0.09 -10.43
CA PRO A 52 -9.74 -0.12 -11.90
C PRO A 52 -9.38 1.18 -12.62
N ASP A 53 -9.33 2.31 -11.91
CA ASP A 53 -8.88 3.60 -12.45
C ASP A 53 -7.35 3.82 -12.34
N GLY A 54 -6.62 2.82 -11.84
CA GLY A 54 -5.17 2.86 -11.62
C GLY A 54 -4.74 3.51 -10.30
N SER A 55 -5.68 3.97 -9.46
CA SER A 55 -5.32 4.53 -8.15
C SER A 55 -4.93 3.42 -7.16
N MET A 56 -3.91 3.71 -6.35
CA MET A 56 -3.37 2.79 -5.33
C MET A 56 -3.90 3.16 -3.95
N GLU A 57 -4.25 2.15 -3.15
CA GLU A 57 -4.78 2.35 -1.80
C GLU A 57 -4.29 1.26 -0.84
N ILE A 58 -4.12 1.62 0.43
CA ILE A 58 -3.90 0.67 1.52
C ILE A 58 -5.22 0.46 2.26
N LEU A 59 -5.73 -0.78 2.22
CA LEU A 59 -6.82 -1.21 3.07
C LEU A 59 -6.29 -1.76 4.38
N LYS A 60 -6.98 -1.44 5.48
CA LYS A 60 -6.75 -2.05 6.79
C LYS A 60 -7.95 -2.90 7.19
N TRP A 61 -7.70 -4.18 7.50
CA TRP A 61 -8.77 -5.14 7.79
C TRP A 61 -9.72 -4.67 8.90
N THR A 62 -9.20 -4.08 9.98
CA THR A 62 -10.01 -3.59 11.10
C THR A 62 -11.03 -2.55 10.68
N ASP A 63 -10.66 -1.70 9.73
CA ASP A 63 -11.49 -0.58 9.29
C ASP A 63 -12.62 -1.09 8.39
N LEU A 64 -12.34 -2.11 7.56
CA LEU A 64 -13.34 -2.80 6.75
C LEU A 64 -14.38 -3.51 7.63
N VAL A 65 -13.95 -4.21 8.68
CA VAL A 65 -14.85 -4.90 9.61
C VAL A 65 -15.74 -3.90 10.35
N ASN A 66 -15.17 -2.79 10.83
CA ASN A 66 -15.92 -1.75 11.51
C ASN A 66 -16.98 -1.12 10.59
N ASN A 67 -16.60 -0.75 9.36
CA ASN A 67 -17.54 -0.18 8.39
C ASN A 67 -18.67 -1.14 8.02
N THR A 68 -18.37 -2.43 7.86
CA THR A 68 -19.37 -3.46 7.57
C THR A 68 -20.37 -3.60 8.72
N ASN A 69 -19.88 -3.59 9.96
CA ASN A 69 -20.72 -3.67 11.16
C ASN A 69 -21.62 -2.43 11.31
N GLU A 70 -21.12 -1.24 11.00
CA GLU A 70 -21.94 -0.02 11.02
C GLU A 70 -23.04 -0.05 9.96
N LEU A 71 -22.74 -0.48 8.73
CA LEU A 71 -23.75 -0.67 7.68
C LEU A 71 -24.83 -1.70 8.08
N ALA A 72 -24.43 -2.80 8.74
CA ALA A 72 -25.35 -3.82 9.21
C ALA A 72 -26.26 -3.35 10.36
N LYS A 73 -25.89 -2.32 11.12
CA LYS A 73 -26.72 -1.75 12.20
C LYS A 73 -27.82 -0.81 11.71
N VAL A 74 -27.66 -0.24 10.51
CA VAL A 74 -28.59 0.75 9.93
C VAL A 74 -29.50 0.16 8.84
N ALA A 75 -29.33 -1.11 8.51
CA ALA A 75 -30.17 -1.89 7.59
C ALA A 75 -31.22 -2.71 8.35
#